data_AF-A0A6P0JZY7-F1
#
_entry.id   AF-A0A6P0JZY7-F1
#
_cell.length_a   1.000
_cell.length_b   1.000
_cell.length_c   1.000
_cell.angle_alpha   90.00
_cell.angle_beta   90.00
_cell.angle_gamma   90.00
#
_symmetry.space_group_name_H-M   'P 1'
#
loop_
_entity.id
_entity.type
_entity.pdbx_description
1 polymer ?
#
loop_
_entity_poly.entity_id
_entity_poly.type
_entity_poly.pdbx_seq_one_letter_code
_entity_poly.pdbx_strand_id
1 'polypeptide(L)' 'MQLLTVLGTGKYTKTCYNWQDQQVETRYVAKALCDFFQPDQVTV' A
#
# COMPACT_ATOMS: atom_id res chain seq x y z
N MET A 1 2.77 14.87 -1.89
CA MET A 1 1.84 14.00 -2.64
C MET A 1 0.81 13.40 -1.68
N GLN A 2 -0.47 13.39 -2.05
CA GLN A 2 -1.55 12.80 -1.25
C GLN A 2 -1.90 11.39 -1.75
N LEU A 3 -2.00 10.43 -0.84
CA LEU A 3 -2.47 9.07 -1.14
C LEU A 3 -3.91 8.91 -0.63
N LEU A 4 -4.85 8.75 -1.56
CA LEU A 4 -6.22 8.32 -1.28
C LEU A 4 -6.38 6.85 -1.66
N THR A 5 -6.81 6.02 -0.71
CA THR A 5 -7.11 4.61 -0.94
C THR A 5 -8.36 4.23 -0.16
N VAL A 6 -8.94 3.06 -0.44
CA VAL A 6 -10.16 2.58 0.21
C VAL A 6 -9.89 1.19 0.76
N LEU A 7 -10.18 0.99 2.05
CA LEU A 7 -10.12 -0.31 2.68
C LEU A 7 -11.52 -0.90 2.87
N GLY A 8 -11.81 -1.99 2.18
CA GLY A 8 -13.02 -2.78 2.40
C GLY A 8 -12.90 -3.72 3.60
N THR A 9 -13.99 -4.44 3.92
CA THR A 9 -14.05 -5.40 5.05
C THR A 9 -13.72 -6.84 4.64
N GLY A 10 -13.01 -7.03 3.52
CA GLY A 10 -12.65 -8.36 3.00
C GLY A 10 -11.55 -9.05 3.80
N LYS A 11 -11.31 -10.34 3.50
CA LYS A 11 -10.14 -11.07 4.03
C LYS A 11 -8.94 -10.79 3.15
N TYR A 12 -7.93 -10.15 3.72
CA TYR A 12 -6.68 -9.82 3.03
C TYR A 12 -5.61 -10.87 3.32
N THR A 13 -5.03 -11.41 2.25
CA THR A 13 -3.92 -12.37 2.32
C THR A 13 -2.59 -11.62 2.26
N LYS A 14 -1.53 -12.18 2.87
CA LYS A 14 -0.18 -11.62 2.74
C LYS A 14 0.26 -11.72 1.28
N THR A 15 0.70 -10.62 0.71
CA THR A 15 1.05 -10.53 -0.72
C THR A 15 2.32 -9.72 -0.87
N CYS A 16 3.17 -10.12 -1.82
CA CYS A 16 4.33 -9.33 -2.22
C CYS A 16 3.92 -8.37 -3.34
N TYR A 17 3.94 -7.08 -3.04
CA TYR A 17 3.73 -6.00 -4.01
C TYR A 17 5.08 -5.62 -4.61
N ASN A 18 5.11 -5.39 -5.93
CA ASN A 18 6.31 -5.02 -6.66
C ASN A 18 6.09 -3.68 -7.37
N TRP A 19 7.05 -2.77 -7.26
CA TRP A 19 7.06 -1.51 -8.00
C TRP A 19 8.51 -1.12 -8.30
N GLN A 20 8.85 -1.04 -9.59
CA GLN A 20 10.23 -0.84 -10.05
C GLN A 20 11.17 -1.87 -9.39
N ASP A 21 12.26 -1.42 -8.76
CA ASP A 21 13.24 -2.26 -8.07
C ASP A 21 12.89 -2.51 -6.59
N GLN A 22 11.68 -2.14 -6.15
CA GLN A 22 11.24 -2.28 -4.77
C GLN A 22 10.21 -3.39 -4.60
N GLN A 23 10.30 -4.10 -3.46
CA GLN A 23 9.37 -5.15 -3.06
C GLN A 23 8.91 -4.91 -1.62
N VAL A 24 7.60 -5.03 -1.40
CA VAL A 24 7.00 -4.88 -0.07
C VAL A 24 6.02 -6.01 0.18
N GLU A 25 6.26 -6.76 1.25
CA GLU A 25 5.38 -7.84 1.67
C GLU A 25 4.42 -7.35 2.75
N THR A 26 3.12 -7.32 2.42
CA THR A 26 2.08 -6.84 3.33
C THR A 26 0.72 -7.40 2.93
N ARG A 27 -0.26 -7.32 3.83
CA ARG A 27 -1.66 -7.65 3.52
C ARG A 27 -2.39 -6.48 2.87
N TYR A 28 -1.86 -5.26 3.00
CA TYR A 28 -2.57 -4.04 2.66
C TYR A 28 -1.82 -3.25 1.59
N VAL A 29 -2.46 -3.07 0.44
CA VAL A 29 -1.92 -2.26 -0.65
C VAL A 29 -1.59 -0.82 -0.19
N ALA A 30 -2.39 -0.24 0.71
CA ALA A 30 -2.12 1.06 1.30
C ALA A 30 -0.72 1.17 1.91
N LYS A 31 -0.27 0.13 2.63
CA LYS A 31 1.08 0.08 3.21
C LYS A 31 2.16 -0.01 2.14
N ALA A 32 1.95 -0.84 1.12
CA ALA A 32 2.90 -0.95 0.01
C ALA A 32 3.05 0.39 -0.74
N LEU A 33 1.93 1.08 -1.00
CA LEU A 33 1.94 2.39 -1.63
C LEU A 33 2.66 3.45 -0.78
N CYS A 34 2.51 3.40 0.55
CA CYS A 34 3.27 4.29 1.44
C CYS A 34 4.78 4.06 1.33
N ASP A 35 5.22 2.79 1.26
CA ASP A 35 6.64 2.46 1.18
C ASP A 35 7.24 2.84 -0.19
N PHE A 36 6.49 2.62 -1.28
CA PHE A 36 6.95 2.93 -2.63
C PHE A 36 7.03 4.44 -2.90
N PHE A 37 6.06 5.20 -2.42
CA PHE A 37 5.89 6.58 -2.86
C PHE A 37 6.09 7.62 -1.77
N GLN A 38 6.20 7.21 -0.50
CA GLN A 38 6.44 8.10 0.64
C GLN A 38 5.53 9.34 0.64
N PRO A 39 4.18 9.16 0.59
CA PRO A 39 3.25 10.29 0.56
C PRO A 39 3.33 11.11 1.86
N ASP A 40 3.15 12.42 1.74
CA ASP A 40 3.11 13.34 2.90
C ASP A 40 1.83 13.17 3.72
N GLN A 41 0.74 12.71 3.08
CA GLN A 41 -0.57 12.52 3.70
C GLN A 41 -1.29 11.32 3.10
N VAL A 42 -1.97 10.56 3.96
CA VAL A 42 -2.72 9.35 3.59
C VAL A 42 -4.14 9.42 4.13
N THR A 43 -5.11 9.14 3.26
CA THR A 43 -6.53 8.95 3.61
C THR A 43 -6.95 7.55 3.15
N VAL A 44 -7.54 6.78 4.05
CA VAL A 44 -7.94 5.37 3.86
C VAL A 44 -9.45 5.21 4.04
#